data_AF-A0AAE3EAL8-F1
#
_entry.id   AF-A0AAE3EAL8-F1
#
_cell.length_a   1.000
_cell.length_b   1.000
_cell.length_c   1.000
_cell.angle_alpha   90.00
_cell.angle_beta   90.00
_cell.angle_gamma   90.00
#
_symmetry.space_group_name_H-M   'P 1'
#
loop_
_entity.id
_entity.type
_entity.pdbx_description
1 polymer ?
#
loop_
_entity_poly.entity_id
_entity_poly.type
_entity_poly.pdbx_seq_one_letter_code
_entity_poly.pdbx_strand_id
1 'polypeptide(L)'
;MFAKTVTVMIQEQDYHLAYTVKAMFEIMDLLGEKDLMTVMMDNTGKEYQNLCQMAEIMSKAAEELLFYEGQASGKVLNAEELKIGARPVDLLALKSAMTQAVAFGYGREVKDEEDEVDLGLAELQKKTE
;
A
#
# COMPACT_ATOMS: atom_id res chain seq x y z
N MET A 1 -2.34 -2.83 -18.98
CA MET A 1 -1.32 -2.31 -18.04
C MET A 1 -1.29 -3.28 -16.86
N PHE A 2 -0.11 -3.72 -16.42
CA PHE A 2 0.00 -4.54 -15.21
C PHE A 2 -0.24 -3.66 -13.97
N ALA A 3 -0.42 -4.29 -12.79
CA ALA A 3 -0.59 -3.55 -11.53
C ALA A 3 0.57 -2.57 -11.32
N LYS A 4 0.34 -1.45 -10.63
CA LYS A 4 1.39 -0.50 -10.26
C LYS A 4 1.93 -0.81 -8.86
N THR A 5 3.18 -0.43 -8.61
CA THR A 5 3.78 -0.49 -7.27
C THR A 5 3.51 0.81 -6.51
N VAL A 6 3.48 0.71 -5.18
CA VAL A 6 3.46 1.82 -4.23
C VAL A 6 4.70 1.70 -3.36
N THR A 7 5.38 2.82 -3.10
CA THR A 7 6.53 2.85 -2.20
C THR A 7 6.10 3.25 -0.80
N VAL A 8 6.63 2.56 0.21
CA VAL A 8 6.44 2.89 1.62
C VAL A 8 7.78 2.89 2.33
N MET A 9 8.00 3.92 3.15
CA MET A 9 9.19 4.01 4.00
C MET A 9 8.87 3.43 5.38
N ILE A 10 9.62 2.40 5.78
CA ILE A 10 9.53 1.76 7.09
C ILE A 10 10.92 1.76 7.70
N GLN A 11 11.09 2.33 8.89
CA GLN A 11 12.39 2.44 9.56
C GLN A 11 13.52 2.98 8.66
N GLU A 12 13.25 4.06 7.92
CA GLU A 12 14.20 4.71 7.00
C GLU A 12 14.63 3.85 5.78
N GLN A 13 13.93 2.75 5.53
CA GLN A 13 14.12 1.88 4.38
C GLN A 13 12.89 1.91 3.48
N ASP A 14 13.10 2.08 2.19
CA ASP A 14 12.04 1.99 1.20
C ASP A 14 11.72 0.53 0.87
N TYR A 15 10.42 0.25 0.81
CA TYR A 15 9.84 -1.01 0.38
C TYR A 15 8.77 -0.74 -0.68
N HIS A 16 8.56 -1.71 -1.56
CA HIS A 16 7.51 -1.63 -2.57
C HIS A 16 6.37 -2.60 -2.26
N LEU A 17 5.14 -2.17 -2.54
CA LEU A 17 3.91 -2.96 -2.40
C LEU A 17 3.16 -2.99 -3.73
N ALA A 18 2.60 -4.13 -4.09
CA ALA A 18 1.71 -4.27 -5.24
C ALA A 18 0.54 -5.17 -4.89
N TYR A 19 -0.64 -4.85 -5.43
CA TYR A 19 -1.82 -5.69 -5.32
C TYR A 19 -2.12 -6.36 -6.66
N THR A 20 -1.41 -7.47 -6.92
CA THR A 20 -1.64 -8.30 -8.11
C THR A 20 -2.76 -9.32 -7.84
N VAL A 21 -3.27 -9.96 -8.90
CA VAL A 21 -4.27 -11.04 -8.75
C VAL A 21 -3.71 -12.21 -7.93
N LYS A 22 -2.41 -12.53 -8.07
CA LYS A 22 -1.74 -13.54 -7.23
C LYS A 22 -1.78 -13.15 -5.75
N ALA A 23 -1.36 -11.92 -5.43
CA ALA A 23 -1.41 -11.40 -4.05
C ALA A 23 -2.84 -11.37 -3.49
N MET A 24 -3.82 -11.01 -4.32
CA MET A 24 -5.24 -11.01 -3.95
C MET A 24 -5.70 -12.39 -3.49
N PHE A 25 -5.41 -13.45 -4.25
CA PHE A 25 -5.80 -14.81 -3.87
C PHE A 25 -5.03 -15.31 -2.64
N GLU A 26 -3.72 -15.04 -2.53
CA GLU A 26 -2.95 -15.40 -1.33
C GLU A 26 -3.49 -14.72 -0.07
N ILE A 27 -3.91 -13.45 -0.17
CA ILE A 27 -4.54 -12.74 0.94
C ILE A 27 -5.93 -13.27 1.24
N MET A 28 -6.73 -13.65 0.23
CA MET A 28 -8.03 -14.30 0.46
C MET A 28 -7.86 -15.63 1.22
N ASP A 29 -6.89 -16.44 0.83
CA ASP A 29 -6.58 -17.71 1.51
C ASP A 29 -6.11 -17.47 2.95
N LEU A 30 -5.35 -16.40 3.19
CA LEU A 30 -4.90 -15.99 4.53
C LEU A 30 -6.07 -15.55 5.42
N LEU A 31 -7.00 -14.74 4.90
CA LEU A 31 -8.06 -14.11 5.68
C LEU A 31 -9.33 -14.96 5.81
N GLY A 32 -9.50 -15.96 4.94
CA GLY A 32 -10.71 -16.77 4.89
C GLY A 32 -11.93 -15.95 4.50
N GLU A 33 -12.94 -15.90 5.37
CA GLU A 33 -14.19 -15.16 5.12
C GLU A 33 -14.04 -13.64 5.33
N LYS A 34 -12.94 -13.18 5.94
CA LYS A 34 -12.75 -11.77 6.26
C LYS A 34 -12.21 -11.01 5.05
N ASP A 35 -12.75 -9.83 4.78
CA ASP A 35 -12.25 -8.98 3.70
C ASP A 35 -11.02 -8.15 4.15
N LEU A 36 -10.16 -7.85 3.18
CA LEU A 36 -8.93 -7.09 3.36
C LEU A 36 -9.18 -5.71 3.99
N MET A 37 -10.25 -5.00 3.62
CA MET A 37 -10.51 -3.64 4.10
C MET A 37 -10.90 -3.65 5.58
N THR A 38 -11.70 -4.63 6.00
CA THR A 38 -12.05 -4.82 7.41
C THR A 38 -10.80 -5.07 8.26
N VAL A 39 -9.85 -5.88 7.80
CA VAL A 39 -8.57 -6.09 8.50
C VAL A 39 -7.78 -4.78 8.63
N MET A 40 -7.72 -3.97 7.57
CA MET A 40 -7.00 -2.69 7.59
C MET A 40 -7.65 -1.64 8.49
N MET A 41 -8.97 -1.67 8.69
CA MET A 41 -9.67 -0.73 9.59
C MET A 41 -9.64 -1.15 11.06
N ASP A 42 -9.44 -2.44 11.32
CA ASP A 42 -9.36 -2.98 12.68
C ASP A 42 -8.05 -2.57 13.37
N ASN A 43 -8.11 -2.40 14.70
CA ASN A 43 -6.98 -1.98 15.54
C ASN A 43 -6.68 -3.01 16.66
N THR A 44 -7.18 -4.24 16.52
CA THR A 44 -6.85 -5.33 17.44
C THR A 44 -5.49 -5.95 17.10
N GLY A 45 -4.81 -6.48 18.13
CA GLY A 45 -3.51 -7.14 17.95
C GLY A 45 -3.55 -8.37 17.03
N LYS A 46 -4.69 -9.07 16.95
CA LYS A 46 -4.89 -10.18 16.01
C LYS A 46 -4.87 -9.68 14.56
N GLU A 47 -5.60 -8.62 14.27
CA GLU A 47 -5.66 -8.10 12.90
C GLU A 47 -4.36 -7.40 12.48
N TYR A 48 -3.61 -6.88 13.45
CA TYR A 48 -2.24 -6.45 13.19
C TYR A 48 -1.34 -7.59 12.70
N GLN A 49 -1.50 -8.82 13.22
CA GLN A 49 -0.74 -9.98 12.72
C GLN A 49 -1.10 -10.32 11.28
N ASN A 50 -2.41 -10.31 10.95
CA ASN A 50 -2.89 -10.52 9.59
C ASN A 50 -2.35 -9.44 8.64
N LEU A 51 -2.39 -8.17 9.08
CA LEU A 51 -1.87 -7.04 8.32
C LEU A 51 -0.37 -7.18 8.00
N CYS A 52 0.44 -7.62 8.96
CA CYS A 52 1.87 -7.88 8.73
C CYS A 52 2.09 -8.96 7.64
N GLN A 53 1.29 -10.02 7.66
CA GLN A 53 1.36 -11.08 6.65
C GLN A 53 0.88 -10.60 5.27
N MET A 54 -0.19 -9.82 5.23
CA MET A 54 -0.67 -9.18 3.99
C MET A 54 0.38 -8.24 3.40
N ALA A 55 1.06 -7.44 4.23
CA ALA A 55 2.12 -6.54 3.79
C ALA A 55 3.31 -7.31 3.18
N GLU A 56 3.72 -8.43 3.78
CA GLU A 56 4.74 -9.31 3.21
C GLU A 56 4.31 -9.88 1.84
N ILE A 57 3.05 -10.35 1.72
CA ILE A 57 2.51 -10.86 0.44
C ILE A 57 2.55 -9.76 -0.64
N MET A 58 2.05 -8.56 -0.31
CA MET A 58 2.03 -7.42 -1.24
C MET A 58 3.44 -6.96 -1.61
N SER A 59 4.40 -7.08 -0.69
CA SER A 59 5.79 -6.73 -0.95
C SER A 59 6.48 -7.73 -1.87
N LYS A 60 6.26 -9.03 -1.68
CA LYS A 60 6.73 -10.07 -2.61
C LYS A 60 6.17 -9.87 -4.02
N ALA A 61 4.89 -9.55 -4.11
CA ALA A 61 4.24 -9.30 -5.39
C ALA A 61 4.81 -8.08 -6.12
N ALA A 62 5.23 -7.04 -5.39
CA ALA A 62 5.92 -5.90 -5.97
C ALA A 62 7.28 -6.31 -6.55
N GLU A 63 8.08 -7.06 -5.79
CA GLU A 63 9.40 -7.53 -6.23
C GLU A 63 9.33 -8.43 -7.46
N GLU A 64 8.34 -9.34 -7.51
CA GLU A 64 8.10 -10.18 -8.70
C GLU A 64 7.74 -9.35 -9.94
N LEU A 65 6.93 -8.31 -9.76
CA LEU A 65 6.54 -7.39 -10.83
C LEU A 65 7.74 -6.57 -11.31
N LEU A 66 8.48 -5.95 -10.39
CA LEU A 66 9.69 -5.17 -10.68
C LEU A 66 10.73 -6.01 -11.43
N PHE A 67 10.96 -7.24 -10.95
CA PHE A 67 11.86 -8.19 -11.61
C PHE A 67 11.40 -8.52 -13.04
N TYR A 68 10.11 -8.79 -13.23
CA TYR A 68 9.54 -9.07 -14.55
C TYR A 68 9.67 -7.88 -15.52
N GLU A 69 9.58 -6.65 -15.00
CA GLU A 69 9.78 -5.41 -15.75
C GLU A 69 11.26 -5.06 -15.99
N GLY A 70 12.20 -5.88 -15.51
CA GLY A 70 13.63 -5.65 -15.64
C GLY A 70 14.16 -4.53 -14.73
N GLN A 71 13.41 -4.16 -13.70
CA GLN A 71 13.82 -3.21 -12.67
C GLN A 71 14.63 -3.91 -11.57
N ALA A 72 15.43 -3.14 -10.83
CA ALA A 72 16.22 -3.68 -9.74
C ALA A 72 15.32 -4.12 -8.59
N SER A 73 15.50 -5.35 -8.11
CA SER A 73 14.81 -5.86 -6.94
C SER A 73 15.29 -5.16 -5.67
N GLY A 74 14.34 -4.77 -4.82
CA GLY A 74 14.55 -4.21 -3.50
C GLY A 74 14.47 -5.27 -2.39
N LYS A 75 14.09 -4.82 -1.18
CA LYS A 75 13.84 -5.71 -0.04
C LYS A 75 12.37 -6.03 0.06
N VAL A 76 12.07 -7.25 0.48
CA VAL A 76 10.73 -7.70 0.83
C VAL A 76 10.48 -7.40 2.31
N LEU A 77 9.30 -6.88 2.65
CA LEU A 77 8.84 -6.79 4.04
C LEU A 77 8.71 -8.17 4.66
N ASN A 78 9.22 -8.36 5.87
CA ASN A 78 9.05 -9.58 6.65
C ASN A 78 7.99 -9.39 7.74
N ALA A 79 7.01 -10.28 7.80
CA ALA A 79 5.92 -10.17 8.76
C ALA A 79 6.38 -10.27 10.23
N GLU A 80 7.38 -11.09 10.54
CA GLU A 80 7.91 -11.20 11.91
C GLU A 80 8.72 -9.96 12.32
N GLU A 81 9.51 -9.41 11.40
CA GLU A 81 10.23 -8.14 11.65
C GLU A 81 9.25 -6.99 11.91
N LEU A 82 8.17 -6.90 11.12
CA LEU A 82 7.11 -5.92 11.34
C LEU A 82 6.50 -6.06 12.73
N LYS A 83 6.10 -7.28 13.12
CA LYS A 83 5.48 -7.55 14.43
C LYS A 83 6.35 -7.14 15.62
N ILE A 84 7.67 -7.23 15.48
CA ILE A 84 8.64 -6.95 16.56
C ILE A 84 9.03 -5.47 16.59
N GLY A 85 9.29 -4.89 15.41
CA GLY A 85 10.02 -3.62 15.30
C GLY A 85 9.23 -2.44 14.73
N ALA A 86 8.05 -2.65 14.14
CA ALA A 86 7.30 -1.54 13.55
C ALA A 86 6.82 -0.57 14.63
N ARG A 87 7.07 0.73 14.43
CA ARG A 87 6.54 1.79 15.29
C ARG A 87 5.08 2.05 14.92
N PRO A 88 4.28 2.65 15.83
CA PRO A 88 2.91 3.02 15.51
C PRO A 88 2.77 3.93 14.27
N VAL A 89 3.76 4.81 14.01
CA VAL A 89 3.79 5.63 12.78
C VAL A 89 4.01 4.81 11.52
N ASP A 90 4.79 3.73 11.60
CA ASP A 90 5.05 2.82 10.48
C ASP A 90 3.76 2.05 10.12
N LEU A 91 2.92 1.70 11.11
CA LEU A 91 1.62 1.08 10.88
C LEU A 91 0.67 1.99 10.08
N LEU A 92 0.66 3.30 10.37
CA LEU A 92 -0.16 4.27 9.63
C LEU A 92 0.30 4.38 8.17
N ALA A 93 1.61 4.51 7.96
CA ALA A 93 2.20 4.54 6.63
C ALA A 93 1.91 3.26 5.84
N LEU A 94 2.01 2.10 6.49
CA LEU A 94 1.76 0.81 5.89
C LEU A 94 0.28 0.63 5.48
N LYS A 95 -0.67 0.98 6.35
CA LYS A 95 -2.11 0.96 6.02
C LYS A 95 -2.43 1.86 4.83
N SER A 96 -1.84 3.06 4.78
CA SER A 96 -2.02 3.99 3.66
C SER A 96 -1.51 3.39 2.34
N ALA A 97 -0.25 2.93 2.34
CA ALA A 97 0.38 2.36 1.16
C ALA A 97 -0.32 1.08 0.66
N MET A 98 -0.76 0.21 1.56
CA MET A 98 -1.55 -0.97 1.22
C MET A 98 -2.88 -0.59 0.58
N THR A 99 -3.57 0.42 1.12
CA THR A 99 -4.84 0.93 0.54
C THR A 99 -4.63 1.48 -0.86
N GLN A 100 -3.55 2.25 -1.08
CA GLN A 100 -3.20 2.78 -2.40
C GLN A 100 -2.84 1.67 -3.39
N ALA A 101 -2.09 0.66 -2.97
CA ALA A 101 -1.73 -0.48 -3.82
C ALA A 101 -2.97 -1.30 -4.22
N VAL A 102 -3.94 -1.48 -3.32
CA VAL A 102 -5.24 -2.10 -3.64
C VAL A 102 -6.00 -1.28 -4.67
N ALA A 103 -6.06 0.05 -4.51
CA ALA A 103 -6.69 0.93 -5.47
C ALA A 103 -6.06 0.80 -6.87
N PHE A 104 -4.72 0.81 -6.96
CA PHE A 104 -4.00 0.58 -8.21
C PHE A 104 -4.26 -0.80 -8.81
N GLY A 105 -4.35 -1.84 -7.99
CA GLY A 105 -4.68 -3.20 -8.43
C GLY A 105 -6.05 -3.29 -9.10
N TYR A 106 -7.03 -2.50 -8.64
CA TYR A 106 -8.35 -2.38 -9.26
C TYR A 106 -8.42 -1.34 -10.39
N GLY A 107 -7.29 -0.78 -10.81
CA GLY A 107 -7.24 0.24 -11.87
C GLY A 107 -7.82 1.60 -11.46
N ARG A 108 -7.93 1.88 -10.14
CA ARG A 108 -8.34 3.18 -9.64
C ARG A 108 -7.10 4.06 -9.48
N GLU A 109 -7.10 5.22 -10.12
CA GLU A 109 -6.09 6.24 -9.84
C GLU A 109 -6.45 6.92 -8.52
N VAL A 110 -5.62 6.72 -7.49
CA VAL A 110 -5.65 7.56 -6.30
C VAL A 110 -4.98 8.85 -6.71
N LYS A 111 -5.76 9.92 -6.88
CA LYS A 111 -5.20 11.27 -6.96
C LYS A 111 -4.65 11.59 -5.58
N ASP A 112 -3.36 11.87 -5.49
CA ASP A 112 -2.82 12.46 -4.28
C ASP A 112 -3.52 13.81 -4.06
N GLU A 113 -3.88 14.13 -2.82
CA GLU A 113 -4.55 15.39 -2.44
C GLU A 113 -3.68 16.63 -2.76
N GLU A 114 -2.41 16.45 -3.17
CA GLU A 114 -1.54 17.54 -3.63
C GLU A 114 -2.02 18.19 -4.95
N ASP A 115 -2.91 17.52 -5.71
CA ASP A 115 -3.58 18.08 -6.90
C ASP A 115 -4.93 18.75 -6.58
N GLU A 116 -5.19 19.14 -5.33
CA GLU A 116 -6.23 20.14 -5.04
C GLU A 116 -5.80 21.49 -5.63
N VAL A 117 -6.25 21.77 -6.86
CA VAL A 117 -6.33 23.14 -7.36
C VAL A 117 -7.21 23.90 -6.37
N ASP A 118 -6.61 24.76 -5.56
CA ASP A 118 -7.33 25.69 -4.68
C ASP A 118 -8.22 26.59 -5.55
N LEU A 119 -9.49 26.18 -5.68
CA LEU A 119 -10.50 26.87 -6.47
C LEU A 119 -10.70 28.32 -5.99
N GLY A 120 -10.45 28.59 -4.70
CA GLY A 120 -10.50 29.95 -4.15
C GLY A 120 -9.41 30.85 -4.72
N LEU A 121 -8.18 30.32 -4.88
CA LEU A 121 -7.07 31.06 -5.50
C LEU A 121 -7.27 31.26 -7.00
N ALA A 122 -7.83 30.26 -7.69
CA ALA A 122 -8.14 30.34 -9.12
C ALA A 122 -9.26 31.35 -9.42
N GLU A 123 -10.25 31.49 -8.53
CA GLU A 123 -11.30 32.51 -8.65
C GLU A 123 -10.80 33.94 -8.39
N LEU A 124 -9.84 34.11 -7.46
CA LEU A 124 -9.18 35.41 -7.20
C LEU A 124 -8.34 35.89 -8.38
N GLN A 125 -7.62 34.99 -9.05
CA GLN A 125 -6.81 35.32 -10.23
C GLN A 125 -7.68 35.73 -11.43
N LYS A 126 -8.84 35.10 -11.63
CA LYS A 126 -9.81 35.49 -12.68
C LYS A 126 -10.48 36.85 -12.47
N LYS A 127 -10.45 37.40 -11.26
CA LYS A 127 -11.02 38.71 -10.93
C LYS A 127 -10.06 39.88 -11.08
N THR A 128 -8.80 39.61 -11.43
CA THR A 128 -7.74 40.63 -11.56
C THR A 128 -7.33 40.87 -13.02
N GLU A 129 -7.99 40.20 -13.99
CA GLU A 129 -7.94 40.52 -15.43
C GLU A 129 -9.15 41.37 -15.86
#